data_AF-X1E1H2-F1
#
_entry.id   AF-X1E1H2-F1
#
_cell.length_a   1.000
_cell.length_b   1.000
_cell.length_c   1.000
_cell.angle_alpha   90.00
_cell.angle_beta   90.00
_cell.angle_gamma   90.00
#
_symmetry.space_group_name_H-M   'P 1'
#
loop_
_entity.id
_entity.type
_entity.pdbx_description
1 polymer ?
#
loop_
_entity_poly.entity_id
_entity_poly.type
_entity_poly.pdbx_seq_one_letter_code
_entity_poly.pdbx_strand_id
1 'polypeptide(L)'
;DGGTGIEFDVNKIFTREPNMTPFEIMLSESQERMMFIIKAEGLETILDIFKKYETPHAVLGRIDNSKLLIVKDADKIVVELDPTLLSDFPVIIREEKRPD
;
A
#
# COMPACT_ATOMS: atom_id res chain seq x y z
N ASP A 1 -2.12 13.70 -3.28
CA ASP A 1 -2.21 14.81 -2.30
C ASP A 1 -3.65 15.05 -1.78
N GLY A 2 -4.50 14.01 -1.66
CA GLY A 2 -5.85 14.10 -1.07
C GLY A 2 -5.90 14.53 0.41
N GLY A 3 -4.80 15.06 0.95
CA GLY A 3 -4.69 15.59 2.30
C GLY A 3 -4.64 14.55 3.41
N THR A 4 -4.54 13.26 3.06
CA THR A 4 -4.64 12.13 3.99
C THR A 4 -3.30 11.42 4.20
N GLY A 5 -3.14 10.79 5.35
CA GLY A 5 -2.09 9.81 5.65
C GLY A 5 -2.62 8.37 5.60
N ILE A 6 -1.71 7.40 5.72
CA ILE A 6 -2.03 5.99 5.84
C ILE A 6 -1.13 5.34 6.89
N GLU A 7 -1.73 4.55 7.78
CA GLU A 7 -1.03 3.72 8.75
C GLU A 7 -1.43 2.26 8.54
N PHE A 8 -0.47 1.37 8.29
CA PHE A 8 -0.73 -0.06 8.17
C PHE A 8 0.41 -0.94 8.69
N ASP A 9 0.08 -2.20 8.99
CA ASP A 9 1.03 -3.22 9.44
C ASP A 9 1.36 -4.19 8.30
N VAL A 10 2.64 -4.26 7.94
CA VAL A 10 3.18 -5.07 6.84
C VAL A 10 3.03 -6.57 7.11
N ASN A 11 3.01 -7.00 8.38
CA ASN A 11 2.84 -8.41 8.76
C ASN A 11 1.46 -8.99 8.42
N LYS A 12 0.48 -8.12 8.12
CA LYS A 12 -0.85 -8.56 7.71
C LYS A 12 -0.93 -8.91 6.22
N ILE A 13 0.13 -8.64 5.46
CA ILE A 13 0.22 -9.00 4.05
C ILE A 13 0.57 -10.49 3.96
N PHE A 14 -0.22 -11.25 3.20
CA PHE A 14 0.09 -12.66 2.94
C PHE A 14 1.39 -12.78 2.15
N THR A 15 2.38 -13.48 2.69
CA THR A 15 3.63 -13.79 2.01
C THR A 15 3.65 -15.25 1.56
N ARG A 16 4.33 -15.52 0.44
CA ARG A 16 4.57 -16.89 -0.03
C ARG A 16 5.80 -17.50 0.63
N GLU A 17 6.81 -16.66 0.84
CA GLU A 17 8.05 -17.05 1.50
C GLU A 17 8.01 -16.67 2.98
N PRO A 18 8.46 -17.58 3.87
CA PRO A 18 8.62 -17.24 5.28
C PRO A 18 9.80 -16.27 5.46
N ASN A 19 9.75 -15.47 6.53
CA ASN A 19 10.84 -14.58 6.95
C ASN A 19 11.23 -13.47 5.95
N MET A 20 10.31 -13.09 5.05
CA MET A 20 10.52 -11.88 4.25
C MET A 20 10.62 -10.65 5.16
N THR A 21 11.61 -9.81 4.90
CA THR A 21 11.77 -8.54 5.60
C THR A 21 10.68 -7.54 5.19
N PRO A 22 10.37 -6.52 6.01
CA PRO A 22 9.44 -5.46 5.63
C PRO A 22 9.78 -4.82 4.27
N PHE A 23 11.07 -4.66 3.98
CA PHE A 23 11.55 -4.14 2.70
C PHE A 23 11.18 -5.04 1.52
N GLU A 24 11.42 -6.35 1.63
CA GLU A 24 11.08 -7.32 0.58
C GLU A 24 9.58 -7.44 0.39
N ILE A 25 8.78 -7.39 1.45
CA ILE A 25 7.31 -7.42 1.35
C ILE A 25 6.81 -6.18 0.58
N MET A 26 7.33 -5.00 0.91
CA MET A 26 6.92 -3.72 0.32
C MET A 26 7.30 -3.58 -1.15
N LEU A 27 8.46 -4.10 -1.56
CA LEU A 27 8.91 -4.06 -2.96
C LEU A 27 8.50 -5.27 -3.79
N SER A 28 7.86 -6.27 -3.17
CA SER A 28 7.40 -7.46 -3.88
C SER A 28 6.46 -7.07 -5.01
N GLU A 29 6.72 -7.59 -6.22
CA GLU A 29 5.85 -7.50 -7.40
C GLU A 29 5.04 -8.79 -7.62
N SER A 30 4.74 -9.49 -6.51
CA SER A 30 3.89 -10.69 -6.55
C SER A 30 2.59 -10.40 -7.30
N GLN A 31 2.24 -11.30 -8.22
CA GLN A 31 1.06 -11.21 -9.07
C GLN A 31 -0.24 -11.42 -8.26
N GLU A 32 -1.36 -11.06 -8.88
CA GLU A 32 -2.73 -11.30 -8.38
C GLU A 32 -3.06 -10.65 -7.03
N ARG A 33 -2.57 -9.42 -6.80
CA ARG A 33 -2.90 -8.63 -5.61
C ARG A 33 -3.74 -7.41 -5.99
N MET A 34 -4.73 -7.11 -5.16
CA MET A 34 -5.56 -5.91 -5.28
C MET A 34 -5.64 -5.21 -3.93
N MET A 35 -5.65 -3.87 -3.93
CA MET A 35 -5.80 -3.05 -2.72
C MET A 35 -7.06 -2.19 -2.85
N PHE A 36 -7.79 -2.04 -1.74
CA PHE A 36 -9.02 -1.27 -1.69
C PHE A 36 -8.98 -0.28 -0.52
N ILE A 37 -9.57 0.89 -0.72
CA ILE A 37 -9.92 1.83 0.36
C ILE A 37 -11.43 1.74 0.53
N ILE A 38 -11.88 1.36 1.72
CA ILE A 38 -13.29 1.10 2.03
C ILE A 38 -13.71 2.03 3.16
N LYS A 39 -14.86 2.67 3.04
CA LYS A 39 -15.45 3.44 4.14
C LYS A 39 -15.81 2.50 5.29
N ALA A 40 -15.62 2.95 6.54
CA ALA A 40 -15.80 2.12 7.72
C ALA A 40 -17.19 1.46 7.78
N GLU A 41 -18.24 2.18 7.41
CA GLU A 41 -19.62 1.68 7.39
C GLU A 41 -19.86 0.55 6.38
N GLY A 42 -19.01 0.41 5.36
CA GLY A 42 -19.13 -0.63 4.33
C GLY A 42 -18.19 -1.82 4.53
N LEU A 43 -17.32 -1.79 5.55
CA LEU A 43 -16.26 -2.79 5.71
C LEU A 43 -16.83 -4.20 5.84
N GLU A 44 -17.75 -4.42 6.77
CA GLU A 44 -18.35 -5.74 7.00
C GLU A 44 -19.01 -6.33 5.75
N THR A 45 -19.73 -5.50 4.99
CA THR A 45 -20.36 -5.92 3.73
C THR A 45 -19.32 -6.40 2.72
N ILE A 46 -18.19 -5.71 2.61
CA ILE A 46 -17.11 -6.12 1.69
C ILE A 46 -16.41 -7.39 2.19
N LEU A 47 -16.17 -7.53 3.49
CA LEU A 47 -15.60 -8.74 4.07
C LEU A 47 -16.49 -9.97 3.83
N ASP A 48 -17.81 -9.81 3.97
CA ASP A 48 -18.79 -10.86 3.66
C ASP A 48 -18.75 -11.26 2.18
N ILE A 49 -18.56 -10.31 1.26
CA ILE A 49 -18.38 -10.58 -0.17
C ILE A 49 -17.11 -11.41 -0.40
N PHE A 50 -15.96 -10.97 0.13
CA PHE A 50 -14.71 -11.74 -0.03
C PHE A 50 -14.83 -13.15 0.55
N LYS A 51 -15.50 -13.30 1.70
CA LYS A 51 -15.78 -14.60 2.31
C LYS A 51 -16.68 -15.47 1.43
N LYS A 52 -17.74 -14.91 0.85
CA LYS A 52 -18.66 -15.64 -0.04
C LYS A 52 -17.94 -16.22 -1.27
N TYR A 53 -16.96 -15.50 -1.81
CA TYR A 53 -16.18 -15.92 -2.97
C TYR A 53 -14.85 -16.57 -2.60
N GLU A 54 -14.67 -16.95 -1.32
CA GLU A 54 -13.46 -17.62 -0.82
C GLU A 54 -12.15 -16.91 -1.20
N THR A 55 -12.21 -15.58 -1.32
CA THR A 55 -11.08 -14.76 -1.74
C THR A 55 -10.28 -14.34 -0.50
N PRO A 56 -8.99 -14.73 -0.39
CA PRO A 56 -8.14 -14.32 0.73
C PRO A 56 -8.03 -12.80 0.80
N HIS A 57 -8.21 -12.25 2.00
CA HIS A 57 -8.20 -10.81 2.23
C HIS A 57 -7.69 -10.50 3.64
N ALA A 58 -7.14 -9.29 3.82
CA ALA A 58 -6.66 -8.80 5.10
C ALA A 58 -6.89 -7.29 5.22
N VAL A 59 -7.33 -6.84 6.40
CA VAL A 59 -7.42 -5.40 6.72
C VAL A 59 -6.07 -4.92 7.22
N LEU A 60 -5.30 -4.28 6.34
CA LEU A 60 -3.92 -3.88 6.62
C LEU A 60 -3.84 -2.73 7.63
N GLY A 61 -4.74 -1.75 7.52
CA GLY A 61 -4.61 -0.49 8.24
C GLY A 61 -5.75 0.49 7.98
N ARG A 62 -5.48 1.78 8.16
CA ARG A 62 -6.45 2.87 8.03
C ARG A 62 -5.85 4.08 7.33
N ILE A 63 -6.74 4.86 6.72
CA ILE A 63 -6.46 6.23 6.27
C ILE A 63 -6.71 7.18 7.43
N ASP A 64 -5.88 8.21 7.58
CA ASP A 64 -6.02 9.24 8.60
C ASP A 64 -5.65 10.63 8.08
N ASN A 65 -5.55 11.61 8.98
CA ASN A 65 -5.24 13.01 8.66
C ASN A 65 -3.77 13.38 8.95
N SER A 66 -2.90 12.41 9.21
CA SER A 66 -1.48 12.67 9.55
C SER A 66 -0.69 13.24 8.37
N LYS A 67 -1.14 12.97 7.13
CA LYS A 67 -0.42 13.21 5.87
C LYS A 67 0.88 12.42 5.74
N LEU A 68 1.09 11.43 6.60
CA LEU A 68 2.27 10.57 6.59
C LEU A 68 1.93 9.19 6.03
N LEU A 69 2.91 8.56 5.39
CA LEU A 69 2.96 7.12 5.19
C LEU A 69 3.65 6.50 6.40
N ILE A 70 2.88 5.77 7.21
CA ILE A 70 3.38 5.02 8.36
C ILE A 70 3.23 3.54 8.07
N VAL A 71 4.35 2.83 7.99
CA VAL A 71 4.38 1.37 7.86
C VAL A 71 4.96 0.79 9.14
N LYS A 72 4.21 -0.14 9.73
CA LYS A 72 4.61 -0.89 10.91
C LYS A 72 4.99 -2.31 10.56
N ASP A 73 5.93 -2.84 11.32
CA ASP A 73 6.23 -4.26 11.46
C ASP A 73 5.82 -4.63 12.89
N ALA A 74 4.57 -5.07 13.05
CA ALA A 74 3.89 -5.22 14.33
C ALA A 74 3.93 -3.90 15.15
N ASP A 75 4.67 -3.85 16.24
CA ASP A 75 4.77 -2.66 17.10
C ASP A 75 5.84 -1.67 16.66
N LYS A 76 6.71 -2.04 15.71
CA LYS A 76 7.83 -1.21 15.26
C LYS A 76 7.46 -0.39 14.03
N ILE A 77 7.67 0.92 14.07
CA ILE A 77 7.59 1.77 12.88
C ILE A 77 8.84 1.55 12.03
N VAL A 78 8.67 1.13 10.78
CA VAL A 78 9.75 0.87 9.82
C VAL A 78 9.81 1.90 8.70
N VAL A 79 8.70 2.60 8.43
CA VAL A 79 8.63 3.75 7.52
C VAL A 79 7.76 4.81 8.18
N GLU A 80 8.25 6.06 8.17
CA GLU A 80 7.50 7.25 8.54
C GLU A 80 8.01 8.41 7.68
N LEU A 81 7.24 8.79 6.65
CA LEU A 81 7.64 9.85 5.73
C LEU A 81 6.45 10.54 5.08
N ASP A 82 6.70 11.73 4.53
CA ASP A 82 5.77 12.44 3.66
C ASP A 82 5.69 11.73 2.28
N PRO A 83 4.52 11.21 1.87
CA PRO A 83 4.35 10.49 0.60
C PRO A 83 4.71 11.33 -0.65
N THR A 84 4.70 12.66 -0.55
CA THR A 84 5.09 13.53 -1.67
C THR A 84 6.53 13.31 -2.09
N LEU A 85 7.42 12.94 -1.15
CA LEU A 85 8.82 12.60 -1.45
C LEU A 85 8.97 11.38 -2.37
N LEU A 86 7.94 10.53 -2.46
CA LEU A 86 7.90 9.34 -3.30
C LEU A 86 7.11 9.52 -4.60
N SER A 87 6.52 10.69 -4.83
CA SER A 87 5.62 10.93 -5.97
C SER A 87 5.96 12.19 -6.76
N ASP A 88 6.58 13.18 -6.14
CA ASP A 88 7.05 14.39 -6.78
C ASP A 88 8.48 14.22 -7.31
N PHE A 89 8.59 13.75 -8.55
CA PHE A 89 9.87 13.54 -9.23
C PHE A 89 10.09 14.55 -10.36
N PRO A 90 11.34 14.94 -10.63
CA PRO A 90 11.65 15.84 -11.74
C PRO A 90 11.29 15.21 -13.08
N VAL A 91 10.61 15.98 -13.94
CA VAL A 91 10.30 15.56 -15.31
C VAL A 91 11.53 15.77 -16.19
N ILE A 92 12.00 14.70 -16.83
CA ILE A 92 13.10 14.75 -17.78
C ILE A 92 12.55 15.10 -19.17
N ILE A 93 12.82 16.32 -19.63
CA ILE A 93 12.49 16.74 -21.00
C ILE A 93 13.63 16.27 -21.91
N ARG A 94 13.32 15.38 -22.87
CA ARG A 94 14.27 14.92 -23.88
C ARG A 94 14.08 15.71 -25.18
N GLU A 95 15.17 16.11 -25.81
CA GLU A 95 15.12 16.68 -27.15
C GLU A 95 14.76 15.57 -28.16
N GLU A 96 13.72 15.79 -28.95
CA GLU A 96 13.25 14.86 -29.98
C GLU A 96 13.66 15.36 -31.36
N LYS A 97 14.24 14.48 -32.19
CA LYS A 97 14.46 14.72 -33.61
C LYS A 97 13.88 13.56 -34.40
N ARG A 98 13.18 13.88 -35.51
CA ARG A 98 12.68 12.86 -36.43
C ARG A 98 13.86 12.10 -37.06
N PRO A 99 13.84 10.75 -37.08
CA PRO A 99 14.85 9.96 -37.80
C PRO A 99 14.85 10.30 -39.30
N ASP A 100 16.03 10.26 -39.92
CA ASP A 100 16.22 10.43 -41.38
C ASP A 100 15.74 9.18 -42.15
#